data_AF-A0A0S8AZ69-F1
#
_entry.id   AF-A0A0S8AZ69-F1
#
_cell.length_a   1.000
_cell.length_b   1.000
_cell.length_c   1.000
_cell.angle_alpha   90.00
_cell.angle_beta   90.00
_cell.angle_gamma   90.00
#
_symmetry.space_group_name_H-M   'P 1'
#
loop_
_entity.id
_entity.type
_entity.pdbx_description
1 polymer ?
#
loop_
_entity_poly.entity_id
_entity_poly.type
_entity_poly.pdbx_seq_one_letter_code
_entity_poly.pdbx_strand_id
1 'polypeptide(L)'
;MSNWTFITNHGAVLALIGRYGQITAREIAAELGVTERTVMRIIRDLETEGYIRTKREGRVNHYEVNTQAPLRRQGARDVVVGELLGVLQNDG
;
A
#
# COMPACT_ATOMS: atom_id res chain seq x y z
N MET A 1 -0.95 22.38 -10.41
CA MET A 1 -2.37 21.98 -10.40
C MET A 1 -2.61 21.18 -9.13
N SER A 2 -3.71 21.41 -8.40
CA SER A 2 -4.03 20.66 -7.18
C SER A 2 -4.38 19.22 -7.57
N ASN A 3 -3.42 18.29 -7.45
CA ASN A 3 -3.64 16.86 -7.67
C ASN A 3 -4.29 16.25 -6.43
N TRP A 4 -5.55 16.64 -6.18
CA TRP A 4 -6.29 16.14 -5.04
C TRP A 4 -6.77 14.72 -5.34
N THR A 5 -6.38 13.77 -4.50
CA THR A 5 -6.77 12.37 -4.59
C THR A 5 -7.72 12.02 -3.45
N PHE A 6 -8.66 11.11 -3.72
CA PHE A 6 -9.59 10.61 -2.69
C PHE A 6 -8.88 9.77 -1.62
N ILE A 7 -7.79 9.10 -2.00
CA ILE A 7 -6.98 8.26 -1.11
C ILE A 7 -5.64 8.90 -0.83
N THR A 8 -5.09 8.64 0.36
CA THR A 8 -3.75 9.06 0.74
C THR A 8 -2.69 8.24 0.01
N ASN A 9 -1.45 8.73 -0.04
CA ASN A 9 -0.34 7.97 -0.59
C ASN A 9 -0.15 6.62 0.13
N HIS A 10 -0.40 6.51 1.45
CA HIS A 10 -0.36 5.22 2.15
C HIS A 10 -1.37 4.22 1.59
N GLY A 11 -2.61 4.66 1.34
CA GLY A 11 -3.64 3.82 0.74
C GLY A 11 -3.27 3.40 -0.69
N ALA A 12 -2.77 4.33 -1.50
CA ALA A 12 -2.36 4.06 -2.88
C ALA A 12 -1.18 3.08 -2.96
N VAL A 13 -0.15 3.26 -2.12
CA VAL A 13 1.00 2.34 -2.03
C VAL A 13 0.54 0.94 -1.60
N LEU A 14 -0.32 0.86 -0.58
CA LEU A 14 -0.85 -0.42 -0.11
C LEU A 14 -1.67 -1.14 -1.20
N ALA A 15 -2.44 -0.39 -2.00
CA ALA A 15 -3.20 -0.93 -3.11
C ALA A 15 -2.32 -1.50 -4.23
N LEU A 16 -1.25 -0.78 -4.59
CA LEU A 16 -0.28 -1.23 -5.58
C LEU A 16 0.47 -2.47 -5.10
N ILE A 17 0.90 -2.51 -3.83
CA ILE A 17 1.51 -3.70 -3.22
C ILE A 17 0.54 -4.89 -3.21
N GLY A 18 -0.72 -4.66 -2.85
CA GLY A 18 -1.74 -5.70 -2.87
C GLY A 18 -2.04 -6.25 -4.26
N ARG A 19 -1.97 -5.40 -5.30
CA ARG A 19 -2.19 -5.79 -6.69
C ARG A 19 -0.95 -6.48 -7.28
N TYR A 20 0.24 -6.00 -6.91
CA TYR A 20 1.51 -6.43 -7.46
C TYR A 20 2.50 -6.75 -6.33
N GLY A 21 2.50 -8.00 -5.86
CA GLY A 21 3.31 -8.43 -4.71
C GLY A 21 4.84 -8.32 -4.88
N GLN A 22 5.34 -8.00 -6.07
CA GLN A 22 6.77 -7.82 -6.37
C GLN A 22 7.12 -6.41 -6.90
N ILE A 23 6.20 -5.45 -6.79
CA ILE A 23 6.41 -4.10 -7.32
C ILE A 23 7.51 -3.36 -6.55
N THR A 24 8.39 -2.68 -7.27
CA THR A 24 9.51 -1.94 -6.69
C THR A 24 9.08 -0.56 -6.21
N ALA A 25 9.81 0.01 -5.23
CA ALA A 25 9.56 1.37 -4.75
C ALA A 25 9.66 2.41 -5.89
N ARG A 26 10.53 2.15 -6.87
CA ARG A 26 10.69 2.98 -8.07
C ARG A 26 9.46 2.95 -8.98
N GLU A 27 8.89 1.78 -9.24
CA GLU A 27 7.67 1.64 -10.05
C GLU A 27 6.47 2.31 -9.35
N ILE A 28 6.30 2.08 -8.05
CA ILE A 28 5.27 2.76 -7.26
C ILE A 28 5.43 4.28 -7.33
N ALA A 29 6.66 4.79 -7.20
CA ALA A 29 6.94 6.22 -7.23
C ALA A 29 6.57 6.84 -8.59
N ALA A 30 6.89 6.15 -9.68
CA ALA A 30 6.53 6.56 -11.03
C ALA A 30 5.01 6.59 -11.23
N GLU A 31 4.31 5.55 -10.77
CA GLU A 31 2.84 5.44 -10.88
C GLU A 31 2.12 6.55 -10.10
N LEU A 32 2.59 6.86 -8.89
CA LEU A 32 1.95 7.84 -8.01
C LEU A 32 2.44 9.28 -8.21
N GLY A 33 3.45 9.51 -9.06
CA GLY A 33 4.04 10.84 -9.24
C GLY A 33 4.69 11.39 -7.96
N VAL A 34 5.24 10.52 -7.11
CA VAL A 34 5.93 10.89 -5.87
C VAL A 34 7.39 10.45 -5.91
N THR A 35 8.18 10.83 -4.91
CA THR A 35 9.59 10.40 -4.85
C THR A 35 9.71 8.97 -4.35
N GLU A 36 10.73 8.24 -4.83
CA GLU A 36 11.07 6.89 -4.33
C GLU A 36 11.33 6.89 -2.81
N ARG A 37 11.93 7.96 -2.28
CA ARG A 37 12.10 8.16 -0.83
C ARG A 37 10.77 8.21 -0.08
N THR A 38 9.77 8.89 -0.65
CA THR A 38 8.41 8.94 -0.09
C THR A 38 7.81 7.55 -0.02
N VAL A 39 7.94 6.76 -1.10
CA VAL A 39 7.46 5.38 -1.14
C VAL A 39 8.16 4.50 -0.11
N MET A 40 9.49 4.52 -0.06
CA MET A 40 10.25 3.72 0.91
C MET A 40 9.87 4.04 2.36
N ARG A 41 9.63 5.32 2.68
CA ARG A 41 9.13 5.73 3.99
C ARG A 41 7.75 5.12 4.26
N ILE A 42 6.83 5.21 3.30
CA ILE A 42 5.49 4.64 3.42
C ILE A 42 5.53 3.12 3.60
N ILE A 43 6.36 2.40 2.84
CA ILE A 43 6.54 0.95 2.98
C ILE A 43 7.01 0.62 4.40
N ARG A 44 7.99 1.36 4.94
CA ARG A 44 8.45 1.18 6.31
C ARG A 44 7.34 1.46 7.34
N ASP A 45 6.53 2.50 7.14
CA ASP A 45 5.40 2.78 8.01
C ASP A 45 4.40 1.62 7.99
N LEU A 46 4.03 1.13 6.79
CA LEU A 46 3.11 0.01 6.62
C LEU A 46 3.62 -1.29 7.25
N GLU A 47 4.92 -1.56 7.14
CA GLU A 47 5.57 -2.72 7.75
C GLU A 47 5.63 -2.62 9.28
N THR A 48 6.00 -1.44 9.80
CA THR A 48 6.05 -1.16 11.25
C THR A 48 4.67 -1.33 11.89
N GLU A 49 3.63 -0.96 11.17
CA GLU A 49 2.23 -1.04 11.59
C GLU A 49 1.58 -2.40 11.32
N GLY A 50 2.31 -3.34 10.72
CA GLY A 50 1.84 -4.72 10.48
C GLY A 50 0.83 -4.87 9.35
N TYR A 51 0.72 -3.88 8.45
CA TYR A 51 -0.13 -3.95 7.26
C TYR A 51 0.50 -4.77 6.14
N ILE A 52 1.83 -4.80 6.07
CA ILE A 52 2.56 -5.61 5.11
C ILE A 52 3.69 -6.36 5.80
N ARG A 53 4.10 -7.47 5.21
CA ARG A 53 5.35 -8.15 5.51
C ARG A 53 6.22 -8.18 4.27
N THR A 54 7.50 -7.86 4.43
CA THR A 54 8.48 -7.96 3.36
C THR A 54 9.29 -9.24 3.53
N LYS A 55 9.37 -10.04 2.48
CA LYS A 55 10.29 -11.18 2.38
C LYS A 55 11.25 -10.94 1.23
N ARG A 56 12.54 -11.06 1.48
CA ARG A 56 13.55 -10.94 0.44
C ARG A 56 13.78 -12.30 -0.21
N GLU A 57 13.43 -12.42 -1.48
CA GLU A 57 13.68 -13.63 -2.28
C GLU A 57 14.76 -13.29 -3.32
N GLY A 58 16.01 -13.57 -2.95
CA GLY A 58 17.18 -13.18 -3.74
C GLY A 58 17.37 -11.66 -3.83
N ARG A 59 17.24 -11.11 -5.05
CA ARG A 59 17.37 -9.67 -5.32
C ARG A 59 16.04 -8.91 -5.30
N VAL A 60 14.92 -9.62 -5.22
CA VAL A 60 13.57 -9.06 -5.31
C VAL A 60 12.91 -9.07 -3.93
N ASN A 61 12.18 -8.00 -3.63
CA ASN A 61 11.31 -7.97 -2.46
C ASN A 61 9.94 -8.54 -2.84
N HIS A 62 9.45 -9.45 -2.02
CA HIS A 62 8.08 -9.93 -2.06
C HIS A 62 7.32 -9.34 -0.88
N TYR A 63 6.19 -8.74 -1.17
CA TYR A 63 5.31 -8.14 -0.19
C TYR A 63 4.06 -9.00 0.00
N GLU A 64 3.71 -9.24 1.25
CA GLU A 64 2.44 -9.87 1.64
C GLU A 64 1.61 -8.85 2.41
N VAL A 65 0.38 -8.60 1.96
CA VAL A 65 -0.56 -7.71 2.67
C VAL A 65 -1.28 -8.50 3.75
N ASN A 66 -1.34 -7.94 4.96
CA ASN A 66 -2.22 -8.39 6.02
C ASN A 66 -3.64 -7.86 5.78
N THR A 67 -4.45 -8.61 5.04
CA THR A 67 -5.82 -8.20 4.68
C THR A 67 -6.76 -8.10 5.88
N GLN A 68 -6.41 -8.70 7.02
CA GLN A 68 -7.19 -8.67 8.26
C GLN A 68 -6.80 -7.50 9.18
N ALA A 69 -5.76 -6.73 8.82
CA ALA A 69 -5.39 -5.56 9.60
C ALA A 69 -6.52 -4.51 9.54
N PRO A 70 -6.98 -3.97 10.68
CA PRO A 70 -8.04 -2.96 10.72
C PRO A 70 -7.55 -1.64 10.11
N LEU A 71 -8.42 -0.90 9.45
CA LEU A 71 -8.07 0.43 8.96
C LEU A 71 -7.79 1.38 10.12
N ARG A 72 -6.67 2.13 10.04
CA ARG A 72 -6.34 3.24 10.95
C ARG A 72 -7.29 4.42 10.74
N ARG A 73 -8.52 4.31 11.22
CA ARG A 73 -9.50 5.40 11.30
C ARG A 73 -10.26 5.31 12.63
N GLN A 74 -10.32 6.43 13.35
CA GLN A 74 -11.21 6.52 14.52
C GLN A 74 -12.65 6.23 14.07
N GLY A 75 -13.26 5.17 14.60
CA GLY A 75 -14.62 4.75 14.28
C GLY A 75 -14.78 3.72 13.15
N ALA A 76 -13.70 3.26 12.49
CA ALA A 76 -13.77 2.19 11.48
C ALA A 76 -13.12 0.88 11.98
N ARG A 77 -13.37 0.52 13.25
CA ARG A 77 -12.83 -0.72 13.84
C ARG A 77 -13.33 -1.98 13.15
N ASP A 78 -14.41 -1.87 12.38
CA ASP A 78 -15.07 -3.02 11.73
C ASP A 78 -14.64 -3.21 10.27
N VAL A 79 -13.81 -2.32 9.70
CA VAL A 79 -13.35 -2.42 8.30
C VAL A 79 -11.89 -2.83 8.27
N VAL A 80 -11.61 -3.92 7.57
CA VAL A 80 -10.26 -4.43 7.36
C VAL A 80 -9.67 -3.94 6.04
N VAL A 81 -8.34 -3.91 5.94
CA VAL A 81 -7.61 -3.52 4.73
C VAL A 81 -8.07 -4.30 3.50
N GLY A 82 -8.39 -5.58 3.63
CA GLY A 82 -8.86 -6.41 2.52
C GLY A 82 -10.11 -5.86 1.83
N GLU A 83 -11.06 -5.29 2.59
CA GLU A 83 -12.28 -4.71 2.02
C GLU A 83 -11.97 -3.45 1.21
N LEU A 84 -11.10 -2.58 1.73
CA LEU A 84 -10.64 -1.41 0.99
C LEU A 84 -9.95 -1.82 -0.31
N LEU A 85 -9.07 -2.82 -0.25
CA LEU A 85 -8.38 -3.32 -1.44
C LEU A 85 -9.35 -3.90 -2.46
N GLY A 86 -10.37 -4.64 -2.02
CA GLY A 86 -11.42 -5.14 -2.91
C GLY A 86 -12.13 -4.01 -3.66
N VAL A 87 -12.42 -2.88 -2.99
CA VAL A 87 -13.04 -1.70 -3.63
C VAL A 87 -12.08 -1.03 -4.62
N LEU A 88 -10.79 -0.94 -4.31
CA LEU A 88 -9.79 -0.26 -5.14
C LEU A 88 -9.29 -1.11 -6.32
N GLN A 89 -9.40 -2.44 -6.23
CA GLN A 89 -8.88 -3.38 -7.22
C GLN A 89 -9.97 -4.02 -8.09
N ASN A 90 -11.25 -3.86 -7.73
CA ASN A 90 -12.34 -4.16 -8.65
C ASN A 90 -12.32 -3.14 -9.80
N ASP A 91 -11.57 -3.51 -10.84
CA ASP A 91 -11.80 -3.03 -12.19
C ASP A 91 -13.23 -3.47 -12.56
N GLY A 92 -14.18 -2.53 -12.52
CA GLY A 92 -15.51 -2.72 -13.11
C GLY A 92 -15.44 -2.80 -14.63
#